data_AF-A0A7C1LNG4-F1
#
_entry.id   AF-A0A7C1LNG4-F1
#
_cell.length_a   1.000
_cell.length_b   1.000
_cell.length_c   1.000
_cell.angle_alpha   90.00
_cell.angle_beta   90.00
_cell.angle_gamma   90.00
#
_symmetry.space_group_name_H-M   'P 1'
#
loop_
_entity.id
_entity.type
_entity.pdbx_description
1 polymer ?
#
loop_
_entity_poly.entity_id
_entity_poly.type
_entity_poly.pdbx_seq_one_letter_code
_entity_poly.pdbx_strand_id
1 'polypeptide(L)'
;MADFHTKTFYGQKLSIIITSPAKMVPYIFLSCINRKENGKWETTTKGEGKTVKLSIEEIICILEVLYRRSANWRGYHVFKDRKTEIYVGWEDESRQILQIRIGEYLKKLRFPNLNFMTLLLDHLLSEKIEFATSGTFSVKEKEEVDEEDEYGLFSEHITALDGLHIVETTEYAVSIDTVEIQAKVRVESPKALLIALDSGEEFWIPKSTVHNDYDVREKKKSQNLLVDKWIIEKQKI
;
A
#
# COMPACT_ATOMS: atom_id res chain seq x y z
N MET A 1 31.37 -6.25 5.94
CA MET A 1 30.20 -5.47 5.46
C MET A 1 30.02 -4.28 6.40
N ALA A 2 29.55 -3.14 5.87
CA ALA A 2 29.26 -1.97 6.70
C ALA A 2 28.06 -2.26 7.62
N ASP A 3 28.00 -1.61 8.78
CA ASP A 3 26.91 -1.81 9.76
C ASP A 3 25.74 -0.83 9.53
N PHE A 4 25.95 0.20 8.71
CA PHE A 4 24.97 1.26 8.46
C PHE A 4 24.93 1.57 6.96
N HIS A 5 23.75 1.92 6.45
CA HIS A 5 23.56 2.32 5.07
C HIS A 5 22.80 3.64 4.99
N THR A 6 23.22 4.54 4.11
CA THR A 6 22.45 5.75 3.78
C THR A 6 22.50 5.97 2.27
N LYS A 7 21.32 6.09 1.65
CA LYS A 7 21.20 6.40 0.22
C LYS A 7 20.13 7.45 -0.02
N THR A 8 20.53 8.54 -0.67
CA THR A 8 19.60 9.59 -1.13
C THR A 8 19.29 9.44 -2.62
N PHE A 9 18.01 9.54 -2.96
CA PHE A 9 17.47 9.59 -4.32
C PHE A 9 16.99 11.01 -4.60
N TYR A 10 17.90 11.84 -5.11
CA TYR A 10 17.61 13.24 -5.39
C TYR A 10 16.60 13.40 -6.54
N GLY A 11 15.69 14.35 -6.36
CA GLY A 11 14.86 14.92 -7.43
C GLY A 11 15.09 16.42 -7.56
N GLN A 12 14.33 17.09 -8.44
CA GLN A 12 14.45 18.54 -8.60
C GLN A 12 13.90 19.31 -7.39
N LYS A 13 12.74 18.87 -6.88
CA LYS A 13 12.03 19.53 -5.77
C LYS A 13 11.87 18.64 -4.53
N LEU A 14 11.99 17.33 -4.67
CA LEU A 14 11.74 16.37 -3.59
C LEU A 14 12.75 15.23 -3.69
N SER A 15 13.27 14.80 -2.54
CA SER A 15 14.19 13.68 -2.42
C SER A 15 13.67 12.65 -1.42
N ILE A 16 14.01 11.39 -1.68
CA ILE A 16 13.82 10.28 -0.73
C ILE A 16 15.19 9.86 -0.19
N ILE A 17 15.26 9.53 1.09
CA ILE A 17 16.45 9.02 1.76
C ILE A 17 16.08 7.69 2.42
N ILE A 18 16.86 6.65 2.15
CA ILE A 18 16.82 5.38 2.86
C ILE A 18 17.99 5.34 3.82
N THR A 19 17.72 5.14 5.10
CA THR A 19 18.73 4.98 6.14
C THR A 19 18.51 3.67 6.88
N SER A 20 19.50 2.78 6.84
CA SER A 20 19.54 1.58 7.66
C SER A 20 20.45 1.83 8.86
N PRO A 21 19.95 1.75 10.10
CA PRO A 21 20.78 1.71 11.30
C PRO A 21 21.50 0.35 11.38
N ALA A 22 22.17 0.08 12.52
CA ALA A 22 22.89 -1.17 12.78
C ALA A 22 22.14 -2.41 12.27
N LYS A 23 22.86 -3.37 11.67
CA LYS A 23 22.28 -4.59 11.07
C LYS A 23 21.45 -5.43 12.05
N MET A 24 21.76 -5.32 13.34
CA MET A 24 21.09 -5.99 14.45
C MET A 24 19.69 -5.42 14.77
N VAL A 25 19.33 -4.28 14.18
CA VAL A 25 18.08 -3.59 14.47
C VAL A 25 17.05 -3.86 13.36
N PRO A 26 15.83 -4.35 13.68
CA PRO A 26 14.88 -4.90 12.70
C PRO A 26 14.01 -3.82 12.02
N TYR A 27 14.61 -2.71 11.60
CA TYR A 27 13.91 -1.65 10.87
C TYR A 27 14.87 -0.81 10.02
N ILE A 28 14.30 -0.04 9.10
CA ILE A 28 14.98 1.04 8.37
C ILE A 28 14.17 2.34 8.48
N PHE A 29 14.76 3.45 8.09
CA PHE A 29 14.05 4.73 7.96
C PHE A 29 13.90 5.12 6.50
N LEU A 30 12.70 5.58 6.16
CA LEU A 30 12.39 6.20 4.89
C LEU A 30 12.03 7.67 5.14
N SER A 31 12.83 8.59 4.61
CA SER A 31 12.63 10.03 4.77
C SER A 31 12.34 10.70 3.43
N CYS A 32 11.42 11.66 3.44
CA CYS A 32 11.14 12.57 2.34
C CYS A 32 11.49 13.99 2.75
N ILE A 33 12.14 14.74 1.85
CA ILE A 33 12.50 16.14 2.05
C ILE A 33 12.28 16.94 0.76
N ASN A 34 11.78 18.16 0.89
CA ASN A 34 11.65 19.11 -0.21
C ASN A 34 12.88 20.01 -0.33
N ARG A 35 13.06 20.55 -1.53
CA ARG A 35 13.98 21.65 -1.81
C ARG A 35 13.24 22.95 -1.57
N LYS A 36 13.77 23.77 -0.68
CA LYS A 36 13.27 25.10 -0.34
C LYS A 36 13.53 26.06 -1.50
N GLU A 37 12.81 27.19 -1.50
CA GLU A 37 12.95 28.26 -2.50
C GLU A 37 14.38 28.83 -2.55
N ASN A 38 15.08 28.87 -1.41
CA ASN A 38 16.47 29.28 -1.31
C ASN A 38 17.48 28.25 -1.86
N GLY A 39 17.00 27.17 -2.48
CA GLY A 39 17.79 26.10 -3.08
C GLY A 39 18.36 25.08 -2.10
N LYS A 40 18.22 25.28 -0.78
CA LYS A 40 18.63 24.32 0.26
C LYS A 40 17.57 23.23 0.43
N TRP A 41 17.99 22.06 0.89
CA TRP A 41 17.09 20.98 1.25
C TRP A 41 16.54 21.16 2.67
N GLU A 42 15.32 20.69 2.91
CA GLU A 42 14.80 20.46 4.26
C GLU A 42 15.71 19.54 5.06
N THR A 43 15.73 19.75 6.37
CA THR A 43 16.57 18.98 7.29
C THR A 43 15.70 18.26 8.33
N THR A 44 15.76 16.93 8.32
CA THR A 44 14.97 16.07 9.24
C THR A 44 15.27 16.32 10.71
N THR A 45 16.52 16.68 11.06
CA THR A 45 16.89 17.01 12.45
C THR A 45 16.29 18.31 12.96
N LYS A 46 15.78 19.17 12.07
CA LYS A 46 15.06 20.40 12.42
C LYS A 46 13.54 20.22 12.42
N GLY A 47 13.06 18.98 12.33
CA GLY A 47 11.63 18.65 12.23
C GLY A 47 11.02 18.95 10.86
N GLU A 48 11.84 19.21 9.83
CA GLU A 48 11.39 19.42 8.46
C GLU A 48 11.36 18.08 7.69
N GLY A 49 10.59 18.01 6.60
CA GLY A 49 10.41 16.77 5.88
C GLY A 49 9.49 15.80 6.63
N LYS A 50 9.55 14.52 6.25
CA LYS A 50 8.83 13.44 6.92
C LYS A 50 9.68 12.20 6.97
N THR A 51 9.77 11.57 8.13
CA THR A 51 10.48 10.29 8.30
C THR A 51 9.53 9.27 8.90
N VAL A 52 9.55 8.06 8.36
CA VAL A 52 8.81 6.90 8.87
C VAL A 52 9.79 5.75 9.11
N LYS A 53 9.53 4.95 10.15
CA LYS A 53 10.32 3.78 10.52
C LYS A 53 9.65 2.56 9.92
N LEU A 54 10.28 1.93 8.93
CA LEU A 54 9.73 0.76 8.25
C LEU A 54 10.19 -0.53 8.93
N SER A 55 9.25 -1.40 9.29
CA SER A 55 9.55 -2.75 9.78
C SER A 55 10.04 -3.68 8.67
N ILE A 56 10.51 -4.88 9.04
CA ILE A 56 10.89 -5.93 8.07
C ILE A 56 9.70 -6.27 7.15
N GLU A 57 8.51 -6.38 7.71
CA GLU A 57 7.28 -6.70 6.97
C GLU A 57 6.91 -5.59 5.98
N GLU A 58 7.05 -4.33 6.37
CA GLU A 58 6.79 -3.20 5.47
C GLU A 58 7.81 -3.14 4.32
N ILE A 59 9.07 -3.52 4.56
CA ILE A 59 10.08 -3.68 3.50
C ILE A 59 9.64 -4.77 2.52
N ILE A 60 9.14 -5.92 3.01
CA ILE A 60 8.61 -7.01 2.17
C ILE A 60 7.44 -6.52 1.32
N CYS A 61 6.47 -5.81 1.91
CA CYS A 61 5.33 -5.25 1.18
C CYS A 61 5.75 -4.28 0.07
N ILE A 62 6.74 -3.43 0.33
CA ILE A 62 7.28 -2.51 -0.67
C ILE A 62 8.00 -3.30 -1.78
N LEU A 63 8.75 -4.34 -1.44
CA LEU A 63 9.42 -5.21 -2.40
C LEU A 63 8.42 -5.97 -3.28
N GLU A 64 7.30 -6.44 -2.74
CA GLU A 64 6.21 -7.05 -3.54
C GLU A 64 5.69 -6.09 -4.62
N VAL A 65 5.57 -4.80 -4.31
CA VAL A 65 5.22 -3.78 -5.31
C VAL A 65 6.34 -3.60 -6.33
N LEU A 66 7.59 -3.48 -5.88
CA LEU A 66 8.75 -3.31 -6.76
C LEU A 66 8.97 -4.48 -7.72
N TYR A 67 8.65 -5.69 -7.26
CA TYR A 67 8.66 -6.93 -8.05
C TYR A 67 7.44 -7.11 -8.94
N ARG A 68 6.51 -6.14 -8.93
CA ARG A 68 5.27 -6.17 -9.73
C ARG A 68 4.38 -7.36 -9.40
N ARG A 69 4.49 -7.89 -8.19
CA ARG A 69 3.56 -8.89 -7.65
C ARG A 69 2.32 -8.22 -7.11
N SER A 70 2.47 -6.97 -6.64
CA SER A 70 1.39 -6.09 -6.22
C SER A 70 1.41 -4.78 -7.00
N ALA A 71 0.24 -4.26 -7.37
CA ALA A 71 0.14 -2.96 -8.05
C ALA A 71 0.53 -1.80 -7.12
N ASN A 72 0.15 -1.91 -5.85
CA ASN A 72 0.40 -0.93 -4.82
C ASN A 72 0.30 -1.54 -3.42
N TRP A 73 0.78 -0.79 -2.44
CA TRP A 73 0.68 -1.07 -1.01
C TRP A 73 0.43 0.23 -0.24
N ARG A 74 -0.33 0.14 0.85
CA ARG A 74 -0.60 1.22 1.80
C ARG A 74 -0.30 0.78 3.23
N GLY A 75 0.38 1.64 3.97
CA GLY A 75 0.62 1.51 5.41
C GLY A 75 0.24 2.79 6.15
N TYR A 76 -0.03 2.69 7.44
CA TYR A 76 -0.32 3.84 8.28
C TYR A 76 0.46 3.78 9.58
N HIS A 77 1.19 4.85 9.89
CA HIS A 77 1.87 5.02 11.19
C HIS A 77 1.15 6.08 12.01
N VAL A 78 0.87 5.80 13.28
CA VAL A 78 0.29 6.75 14.21
C VAL A 78 1.36 7.18 15.21
N PHE A 79 1.55 8.49 15.36
CA PHE A 79 2.47 9.05 16.35
C PHE A 79 1.90 10.34 16.93
N LYS A 80 1.70 10.40 18.26
CA LYS A 80 1.12 11.56 18.98
C LYS A 80 -0.16 12.07 18.29
N ASP A 81 -1.11 11.15 18.06
CA ASP A 81 -2.38 11.35 17.35
C ASP A 81 -2.30 11.74 15.87
N ARG A 82 -1.09 11.80 15.29
CA ARG A 82 -0.90 12.09 13.87
C ARG A 82 -0.78 10.78 13.09
N LYS A 83 -1.79 10.48 12.28
CA LYS A 83 -1.77 9.39 11.30
C LYS A 83 -1.01 9.82 10.05
N THR A 84 0.02 9.08 9.69
CA THR A 84 0.83 9.26 8.48
C THR A 84 0.59 8.09 7.55
N GLU A 85 0.04 8.36 6.37
CA GLU A 85 -0.04 7.36 5.31
C GLU A 85 1.31 7.18 4.63
N ILE A 86 1.64 5.93 4.33
CA ILE A 86 2.69 5.51 3.42
C ILE A 86 2.00 4.79 2.27
N TYR A 87 2.32 5.18 1.05
CA TYR A 87 1.79 4.53 -0.14
C TYR A 87 2.91 4.31 -1.14
N VAL A 88 2.99 3.12 -1.70
CA VAL A 88 3.91 2.77 -2.78
C VAL A 88 3.11 2.10 -3.88
N GLY A 89 3.26 2.54 -5.12
CA GLY A 89 2.51 1.96 -6.22
C GLY A 89 3.03 2.37 -7.58
N TRP A 90 2.66 1.61 -8.61
CA TRP A 90 2.95 1.98 -10.00
C TRP A 90 1.97 3.06 -10.46
N GLU A 91 2.50 4.16 -10.97
CA GLU A 91 1.71 5.15 -11.71
C GLU A 91 1.54 4.71 -13.16
N ASP A 92 2.62 4.21 -13.76
CA ASP A 92 2.64 3.64 -15.10
C ASP A 92 3.65 2.49 -15.12
N GLU A 93 3.13 1.26 -15.12
CA GLU A 93 3.96 0.05 -15.10
C GLU A 93 4.76 -0.12 -16.40
N SER A 94 4.17 0.26 -17.53
CA SER A 94 4.78 0.18 -18.86
C SER A 94 6.00 1.08 -18.97
N ARG A 95 5.91 2.29 -18.39
CA ARG A 95 7.00 3.27 -18.34
C ARG A 95 7.89 3.12 -17.10
N GLN A 96 7.62 2.12 -16.26
CA GLN A 96 8.33 1.85 -15.02
C GLN A 96 8.41 3.07 -14.09
N ILE A 97 7.28 3.75 -13.90
CA ILE A 97 7.16 4.91 -13.03
C ILE A 97 6.51 4.45 -11.72
N LEU A 98 7.33 4.31 -10.69
CA LEU A 98 6.85 4.04 -9.34
C LEU A 98 6.64 5.37 -8.62
N GLN A 99 5.54 5.49 -7.89
CA GLN A 99 5.29 6.58 -6.96
C GLN A 99 5.36 6.09 -5.51
N ILE A 100 6.02 6.89 -4.69
CA ILE A 100 6.09 6.73 -3.23
C ILE A 100 5.50 8.00 -2.62
N ARG A 101 4.50 7.84 -1.77
CA ARG A 101 3.88 8.91 -1.00
C ARG A 101 4.06 8.66 0.48
N ILE A 102 4.51 9.67 1.23
CA ILE A 102 4.56 9.65 2.70
C ILE A 102 3.93 10.94 3.20
N GLY A 103 2.71 10.86 3.72
CA GLY A 103 1.88 12.03 3.97
C GLY A 103 1.71 12.87 2.70
N GLU A 104 2.13 14.14 2.75
CA GLU A 104 2.02 15.09 1.63
C GLU A 104 3.18 14.97 0.62
N TYR A 105 4.22 14.21 0.92
CA TYR A 105 5.42 14.09 0.09
C TYR A 105 5.24 13.01 -0.97
N LEU A 106 5.31 13.38 -2.26
CA LEU A 106 5.19 12.44 -3.38
C LEU A 106 6.48 12.41 -4.23
N LYS A 107 7.17 11.27 -4.25
CA LYS A 107 8.32 11.03 -5.12
C LYS A 107 7.97 10.04 -6.22
N LYS A 108 8.27 10.41 -7.46
CA LYS A 108 8.34 9.48 -8.59
C LYS A 108 9.77 8.94 -8.73
N LEU A 109 9.89 7.63 -8.91
CA LEU A 109 11.11 6.92 -9.21
C LEU A 109 10.98 6.25 -10.58
N ARG A 110 12.08 6.30 -11.32
CA ARG A 110 12.25 5.72 -12.64
C ARG A 110 13.60 5.04 -12.70
N PHE A 111 13.85 4.27 -13.74
CA PHE A 111 15.19 3.83 -14.07
C PHE A 111 16.19 5.01 -14.11
N PRO A 112 17.43 4.87 -13.57
CA PRO A 112 17.99 3.70 -12.89
C PRO A 112 17.73 3.65 -11.38
N ASN A 113 17.22 4.73 -10.78
CA ASN A 113 16.99 4.85 -9.34
C ASN A 113 16.04 3.78 -8.79
N LEU A 114 15.03 3.42 -9.58
CA LEU A 114 14.09 2.35 -9.27
C LEU A 114 14.82 1.02 -9.02
N ASN A 115 15.62 0.56 -9.98
CA ASN A 115 16.38 -0.68 -9.87
C ASN A 115 17.35 -0.65 -8.69
N PHE A 116 18.02 0.49 -8.48
CA PHE A 116 18.92 0.65 -7.34
C PHE A 116 18.15 0.48 -6.02
N MET A 117 16.97 1.09 -5.90
CA MET A 117 16.16 0.98 -4.69
C MET A 117 15.71 -0.46 -4.44
N THR A 118 15.28 -1.19 -5.47
CA THR A 118 14.94 -2.62 -5.35
C THR A 118 16.12 -3.42 -4.80
N LEU A 119 17.29 -3.33 -5.45
CA LEU A 119 18.49 -4.05 -5.02
C LEU A 119 18.94 -3.67 -3.60
N LEU A 120 18.80 -2.38 -3.24
CA LEU A 120 19.13 -1.90 -1.90
C LEU A 120 18.17 -2.48 -0.86
N LEU A 121 16.86 -2.50 -1.12
CA LEU A 121 15.88 -3.04 -0.19
C LEU A 121 16.01 -4.56 -0.03
N ASP A 122 16.34 -5.30 -1.09
CA ASP A 122 16.65 -6.74 -1.00
C ASP A 122 17.87 -7.02 -0.12
N HIS A 123 18.94 -6.26 -0.34
CA HIS A 123 20.17 -6.35 0.45
C HIS A 123 19.85 -6.08 1.93
N LEU A 124 19.15 -4.97 2.21
CA LEU A 124 18.79 -4.59 3.57
C LEU A 124 17.85 -5.61 4.22
N LEU A 125 16.85 -6.13 3.49
CA LEU A 125 15.95 -7.15 4.00
C LEU A 125 16.72 -8.41 4.39
N SER A 126 17.59 -8.90 3.50
CA SER A 126 18.40 -10.10 3.75
C SER A 126 19.30 -9.92 4.99
N GLU A 127 19.95 -8.76 5.09
CA GLU A 127 20.77 -8.40 6.25
C GLU A 127 19.95 -8.32 7.54
N LYS A 128 18.78 -7.66 7.53
CA LYS A 128 17.94 -7.54 8.73
C LYS A 128 17.39 -8.89 9.16
N ILE A 129 17.00 -9.75 8.23
CA ILE A 129 16.59 -11.13 8.55
C ILE A 129 17.76 -11.87 9.19
N GLU A 130 18.94 -11.86 8.58
CA GLU A 130 20.11 -12.58 9.11
C GLU A 130 20.49 -12.12 10.52
N PHE A 131 20.62 -10.81 10.74
CA PHE A 131 21.24 -10.28 11.96
C PHE A 131 20.26 -9.82 13.03
N ALA A 132 19.06 -9.34 12.66
CA ALA A 132 18.09 -8.84 13.64
C ALA A 132 17.10 -9.93 14.11
N THR A 133 17.02 -11.08 13.43
CA THR A 133 16.14 -12.19 13.83
C THR A 133 16.88 -13.40 14.39
N SER A 134 18.21 -13.47 14.25
CA SER A 134 19.02 -14.52 14.85
C SER A 134 19.20 -14.29 16.37
N GLY A 135 18.63 -15.19 17.17
CA GLY A 135 18.61 -15.09 18.63
C GLY A 135 20.01 -15.18 19.26
N THR A 136 20.56 -14.05 19.68
CA THR A 136 21.55 -13.92 20.77
C THR A 136 21.72 -12.44 21.16
N PHE A 137 20.66 -11.81 21.64
CA PHE A 137 20.81 -10.57 22.39
C PHE A 137 20.92 -10.91 23.87
N SER A 138 22.12 -10.76 24.44
CA SER A 138 22.22 -10.49 25.87
C SER A 138 21.59 -9.12 26.08
N VAL A 139 20.37 -9.09 26.62
CA VAL A 139 19.77 -7.86 27.14
C VAL A 139 20.68 -7.42 28.28
N LYS A 140 21.61 -6.51 27.99
CA LYS A 140 22.17 -5.69 29.07
C LYS A 140 21.02 -4.79 29.49
N GLU A 141 20.49 -5.03 30.68
CA GLU A 141 19.60 -4.11 31.38
C GLU A 141 20.23 -2.72 31.28
N LYS A 142 19.63 -1.86 30.47
CA LYS A 142 19.92 -0.43 30.53
C LYS A 142 19.14 0.10 31.72
N GLU A 143 19.89 0.66 32.65
CA GLU A 143 19.39 1.58 33.67
C GLU A 143 18.42 2.60 33.05
N GLU A 144 17.41 2.96 33.82
CA GLU A 144 16.32 3.90 33.50
C GLU A 144 16.81 5.07 32.62
N VAL A 145 16.45 5.03 31.34
CA VAL A 145 16.50 6.20 30.45
C VAL A 145 15.08 6.40 29.92
N ASP A 146 14.60 7.62 30.11
CA ASP A 146 13.27 8.16 29.80
C ASP A 146 12.47 7.39 28.75
N GLU A 147 11.22 7.07 29.13
CA GLU A 147 10.13 6.51 28.33
C GLU A 147 10.36 6.65 26.81
N GLU A 148 10.86 5.57 26.18
CA GLU A 148 10.83 5.44 24.72
C GLU A 148 9.34 5.39 24.30
N ASP A 149 8.82 6.57 23.90
CA ASP A 149 7.47 6.82 23.38
C ASP A 149 6.96 5.61 22.55
N GLU A 150 6.01 4.88 23.14
CA GLU A 150 5.40 3.67 22.61
C GLU A 150 4.82 3.93 21.20
N TYR A 151 5.42 3.35 20.17
CA TYR A 151 4.89 3.37 18.80
C TYR A 151 3.64 2.47 18.74
N GLY A 152 2.48 3.04 19.07
CA GLY A 152 1.19 2.37 18.94
C GLY A 152 0.76 2.24 17.47
N LEU A 153 0.90 1.04 16.90
CA LEU A 153 0.29 0.65 15.62
C LEU A 153 -1.24 0.58 15.81
N PHE A 154 -1.95 1.68 15.62
CA PHE A 154 -3.42 1.70 15.72
C PHE A 154 -4.06 1.39 14.36
N SER A 155 -4.82 0.30 14.27
CA SER A 155 -5.64 -0.08 13.12
C SER A 155 -7.12 -0.11 13.52
N GLU A 156 -8.01 0.39 12.66
CA GLU A 156 -9.43 0.05 12.75
C GLU A 156 -9.58 -1.46 12.48
N HIS A 157 -10.07 -2.15 13.51
CA HIS A 157 -10.42 -3.57 13.65
C HIS A 157 -10.50 -4.43 12.37
N ILE A 158 -9.43 -5.20 12.11
CA ILE A 158 -9.53 -6.62 11.75
C ILE A 158 -8.45 -7.36 12.55
N THR A 159 -8.88 -8.16 13.52
CA THR A 159 -7.98 -8.85 14.47
C THR A 159 -7.52 -10.18 13.86
N ALA A 160 -6.21 -10.32 13.62
CA ALA A 160 -5.55 -11.61 13.48
C ALA A 160 -4.66 -11.84 14.72
N LEU A 161 -4.58 -13.08 15.19
CA LEU A 161 -4.14 -13.45 16.54
C LEU A 161 -2.64 -13.22 16.86
N ASP A 162 -1.83 -12.67 15.94
CA ASP A 162 -0.36 -12.54 16.07
C ASP A 162 0.17 -11.12 15.84
N GLY A 163 -0.64 -10.07 16.00
CA GLY A 163 -0.15 -8.67 15.92
C GLY A 163 0.36 -8.22 14.53
N LEU A 164 0.18 -9.06 13.50
CA LEU A 164 0.50 -8.75 12.12
C LEU A 164 -0.64 -7.92 11.50
N HIS A 165 -0.43 -6.61 11.37
CA HIS A 165 -1.39 -5.69 10.74
C HIS A 165 -1.03 -5.44 9.28
N ILE A 166 -1.42 -6.36 8.38
CA ILE A 166 -1.36 -6.14 6.94
C ILE A 166 -2.59 -5.30 6.53
N VAL A 167 -2.37 -4.04 6.18
CA VAL A 167 -3.40 -3.20 5.52
C VAL A 167 -3.39 -3.47 4.02
N GLU A 168 -4.59 -3.63 3.48
CA GLU A 168 -4.97 -4.06 2.13
C GLU A 168 -3.91 -3.83 1.03
N THR A 169 -3.35 -4.94 0.54
CA THR A 169 -2.95 -4.99 -0.87
C THR A 169 -4.25 -5.05 -1.66
N THR A 170 -4.65 -3.94 -2.28
CA THR A 170 -5.65 -4.07 -3.35
C THR A 170 -4.96 -4.79 -4.49
N GLU A 171 -5.14 -6.11 -4.54
CA GLU A 171 -5.16 -6.78 -5.82
C GLU A 171 -6.17 -6.00 -6.68
N TYR A 172 -5.64 -5.33 -7.70
CA TYR A 172 -6.35 -4.74 -8.83
C TYR A 172 -7.04 -3.38 -8.58
N ALA A 173 -6.43 -2.35 -9.17
CA ALA A 173 -7.15 -1.55 -10.18
C ALA A 173 -6.56 -1.90 -11.55
N VAL A 174 -6.62 -3.19 -11.92
CA VAL A 174 -6.62 -3.53 -13.34
C VAL A 174 -7.94 -3.04 -13.88
N SER A 175 -7.94 -2.54 -15.10
CA SER A 175 -9.15 -2.26 -15.86
C SER A 175 -10.21 -3.32 -15.55
N ILE A 176 -11.27 -2.91 -14.86
CA ILE A 176 -12.40 -3.79 -14.60
C ILE A 176 -12.95 -4.11 -15.99
N ASP A 177 -12.69 -5.31 -16.50
CA ASP A 177 -13.38 -5.82 -17.66
C ASP A 177 -14.87 -5.86 -17.29
N THR A 178 -15.61 -4.90 -17.81
CA THR A 178 -17.05 -4.77 -17.61
C THR A 178 -17.75 -5.28 -18.84
N VAL A 179 -18.83 -6.03 -18.64
CA VAL A 179 -19.67 -6.57 -19.70
C VAL A 179 -21.05 -5.93 -19.58
N GLU A 180 -21.59 -5.50 -20.71
CA GLU A 180 -22.96 -5.02 -20.79
C GLU A 180 -23.90 -6.22 -20.90
N ILE A 181 -24.79 -6.38 -19.92
CA ILE A 181 -25.82 -7.42 -19.92
C ILE A 181 -27.21 -6.78 -19.94
N GLN A 182 -28.14 -7.41 -20.65
CA GLN A 182 -29.53 -6.99 -20.65
C GLN A 182 -30.30 -7.83 -19.61
N ALA A 183 -30.77 -7.19 -18.53
CA ALA A 183 -31.41 -7.91 -17.42
C ALA A 183 -32.53 -7.09 -16.76
N LYS A 184 -33.47 -7.79 -16.11
CA LYS A 184 -34.57 -7.20 -15.32
C LYS A 184 -34.24 -7.28 -13.84
N VAL A 185 -34.23 -6.16 -13.14
CA VAL A 185 -34.05 -6.14 -11.67
C VAL A 185 -35.37 -6.49 -10.99
N ARG A 186 -35.43 -7.65 -10.33
CA ARG A 186 -36.65 -8.16 -9.67
C ARG A 186 -36.75 -7.70 -8.22
N VAL A 187 -35.64 -7.80 -7.49
CA VAL A 187 -35.55 -7.56 -6.05
C VAL A 187 -34.25 -6.85 -5.74
N GLU A 188 -34.31 -5.90 -4.81
CA GLU A 188 -33.16 -5.20 -4.26
C GLU A 188 -33.02 -5.56 -2.78
N SER A 189 -31.80 -5.88 -2.38
CA SER A 189 -31.39 -6.00 -0.98
C SER A 189 -30.37 -4.88 -0.65
N PRO A 190 -29.98 -4.70 0.62
CA PRO A 190 -28.98 -3.69 0.98
C PRO A 190 -27.63 -3.87 0.24
N LYS A 191 -27.23 -5.11 -0.09
CA LYS A 191 -25.91 -5.42 -0.66
C LYS A 191 -25.93 -6.02 -2.07
N ALA A 192 -27.08 -6.48 -2.55
CA ALA A 192 -27.19 -7.23 -3.82
C ALA A 192 -28.52 -6.98 -4.54
N LEU A 193 -28.54 -7.23 -5.85
CA LEU A 193 -29.69 -7.20 -6.73
C LEU A 193 -29.96 -8.60 -7.26
N LEU A 194 -31.24 -8.99 -7.30
CA LEU A 194 -31.68 -10.16 -8.04
C LEU A 194 -32.02 -9.73 -9.46
N ILE A 195 -31.25 -10.21 -10.42
CA ILE A 195 -31.46 -9.95 -11.84
C ILE A 195 -32.04 -11.19 -12.53
N ALA A 196 -32.91 -10.99 -13.50
CA ALA A 196 -33.44 -12.03 -14.38
C ALA A 196 -33.02 -11.73 -15.82
N LEU A 197 -32.36 -12.69 -16.47
CA LEU A 197 -32.01 -12.60 -17.89
C LEU A 197 -33.22 -12.93 -18.76
N ASP A 198 -33.18 -12.56 -20.04
CA ASP A 198 -34.24 -12.90 -20.99
C ASP A 198 -34.33 -14.41 -21.28
N SER A 199 -33.29 -15.19 -20.94
CA SER A 199 -33.29 -16.66 -20.92
C SER A 199 -34.18 -17.26 -19.82
N GLY A 200 -34.64 -16.45 -18.86
CA GLY A 200 -35.46 -16.89 -17.71
C GLY A 200 -34.67 -17.31 -16.48
N GLU A 201 -33.33 -17.25 -16.54
CA GLU A 201 -32.46 -17.55 -15.40
C GLU A 201 -32.33 -16.34 -14.46
N GLU A 202 -32.30 -16.61 -13.15
CA GLU A 202 -32.25 -15.59 -12.10
C GLU A 202 -30.95 -15.70 -11.27
N PHE A 203 -30.26 -14.58 -11.08
CA PHE A 203 -28.98 -14.54 -10.38
C PHE A 203 -28.88 -13.35 -9.43
N TRP A 204 -28.21 -13.58 -8.30
CA TRP A 204 -27.85 -12.52 -7.36
C TRP A 204 -26.50 -11.92 -7.76
N ILE A 205 -26.48 -10.60 -7.95
CA ILE A 205 -25.27 -9.82 -8.19
C ILE A 205 -25.10 -8.78 -7.07
N PRO A 206 -23.89 -8.59 -6.51
CA PRO A 206 -23.62 -7.48 -5.59
C PRO A 206 -23.85 -6.13 -6.26
N LYS A 207 -24.29 -5.12 -5.48
CA LYS A 207 -24.44 -3.76 -6.03
C LYS A 207 -23.09 -3.12 -6.39
N SER A 208 -22.04 -3.49 -5.68
CA SER A 208 -20.68 -2.97 -5.88
C SER A 208 -20.06 -3.35 -7.22
N THR A 209 -20.64 -4.32 -7.93
CA THR A 209 -20.15 -4.80 -9.23
C THR A 209 -20.96 -4.26 -10.41
N VAL A 210 -21.90 -3.34 -10.16
CA VAL A 210 -22.70 -2.65 -11.19
C VAL A 210 -22.22 -1.21 -11.28
N HIS A 211 -21.72 -0.80 -12.45
CA HIS A 211 -21.04 0.48 -12.64
C HIS A 211 -21.87 1.51 -13.41
N ASN A 212 -23.15 1.26 -13.59
CA ASN A 212 -24.08 2.22 -14.18
C ASN A 212 -25.32 2.42 -13.30
N ASP A 213 -26.03 3.52 -13.54
CA ASP A 213 -27.31 3.77 -12.90
C ASP A 213 -28.35 2.76 -13.40
N TYR A 214 -29.16 2.23 -12.48
CA TYR A 214 -30.21 1.26 -12.77
C TYR A 214 -31.50 1.64 -12.05
N ASP A 215 -32.64 1.34 -12.67
CA ASP A 215 -33.95 1.56 -12.08
C ASP A 215 -34.46 0.27 -11.41
N VAL A 216 -34.83 0.37 -10.13
CA VAL A 216 -35.39 -0.72 -9.33
C VAL A 216 -36.92 -0.65 -9.26
N ARG A 217 -37.51 0.49 -9.63
CA ARG A 217 -38.95 0.75 -9.51
C ARG A 217 -39.73 0.02 -10.60
N GLU A 218 -39.18 -0.08 -11.81
CA GLU A 218 -39.81 -0.77 -12.94
C GLU A 218 -39.36 -2.23 -13.09
N LYS A 219 -39.82 -3.11 -12.20
CA LYS A 219 -39.47 -4.56 -12.12
C LYS A 219 -39.74 -5.41 -13.38
N LYS A 220 -40.38 -4.85 -14.41
CA LYS A 220 -40.74 -5.55 -15.66
C LYS A 220 -39.90 -5.10 -16.87
N LYS A 221 -39.13 -4.01 -16.74
CA LYS A 221 -38.36 -3.44 -17.85
C LYS A 221 -36.97 -4.06 -17.88
N SER A 222 -36.57 -4.56 -19.04
CA SER A 222 -35.16 -4.94 -19.27
C SER A 222 -34.33 -3.68 -19.38
N GLN A 223 -33.22 -3.61 -18.65
CA GLN A 223 -32.27 -2.52 -18.73
C GLN A 223 -30.86 -3.07 -18.94
N ASN A 224 -30.02 -2.27 -19.56
CA ASN A 224 -28.62 -2.63 -19.75
C ASN A 224 -27.88 -2.35 -18.44
N LEU A 225 -27.22 -3.36 -17.90
CA LEU A 225 -26.39 -3.27 -16.71
C LEU A 225 -24.94 -3.46 -17.11
N LEU A 226 -24.07 -2.58 -16.62
CA LEU A 226 -22.64 -2.68 -16.84
C LEU A 226 -22.01 -3.36 -15.63
N VAL A 227 -21.72 -4.66 -15.77
CA VAL A 227 -21.37 -5.56 -14.65
C VAL A 227 -19.97 -6.13 -14.81
N ASP A 228 -19.28 -6.36 -13.70
CA ASP A 228 -17.98 -7.03 -13.70
C ASP A 228 -18.01 -8.40 -14.39
N LYS A 229 -17.08 -8.62 -15.33
CA LYS A 229 -16.97 -9.88 -16.10
C LYS A 229 -16.82 -11.12 -15.23
N TRP A 230 -16.09 -11.02 -14.11
CA TRP A 230 -15.86 -12.15 -13.21
C TRP A 230 -17.16 -12.69 -12.57
N ILE A 231 -18.18 -11.85 -12.41
CA ILE A 231 -19.49 -12.29 -11.88
C ILE A 231 -20.23 -13.13 -12.90
N ILE A 232 -20.17 -12.72 -14.16
CA ILE A 232 -20.80 -13.44 -15.28
C ILE A 232 -20.13 -14.81 -15.44
N GLU A 233 -18.79 -14.85 -15.43
CA GLU A 233 -18.02 -16.09 -15.51
C GLU A 233 -18.27 -17.02 -14.32
N LYS A 234 -18.38 -16.48 -13.09
CA LYS A 234 -18.64 -17.26 -11.88
C LYS A 234 -20.02 -17.88 -11.87
N GLN A 235 -21.02 -17.18 -12.39
CA GLN A 235 -22.40 -17.67 -12.50
C GLN A 235 -22.61 -18.54 -13.76
N LYS A 236 -21.59 -18.69 -14.62
CA LYS A 236 -21.62 -19.42 -15.90
C LYS A 236 -22.69 -18.92 -16.88
N ILE A 237 -22.86 -17.59 -16.92
CA ILE A 237 -23.74 -16.89 -17.87
C ILE A 237 -22.99 -16.68 -19.19
#